data_AF-A0A1S1HP42-F1
#
_entry.id   AF-A0A1S1HP42-F1
#
_cell.length_a   1.000
_cell.length_b   1.000
_cell.length_c   1.000
_cell.angle_alpha   90.00
_cell.angle_beta   90.00
_cell.angle_gamma   90.00
#
_symmetry.space_group_name_H-M   'P 1'
#
loop_
_entity.id
_entity.type
_entity.pdbx_description
1 polymer ?
#
loop_
_entity_poly.entity_id
_entity_poly.type
_entity_poly.pdbx_seq_one_letter_code
_entity_poly.pdbx_strand_id
1 'polypeptide(L)'
;MQRWYKLTKLAANNYLNVQAKGDAMKKLTIALIISCSTLMQPVFSAQATQRAISYLTSWGIPSLAEVEIARSNVDTLILSFGQWDAQGNIQVSDGMTTPSFDSYWISSSYLTWTQFKFDNPNKKVMVAFGGQTYEGIWEKINTAASRELVATGLVNLLNQTFPVYKKIMVNIKKSGVSN
;
A
#
# COMPACT_ATOMS: atom_id res chain seq x y z
N MET A 1 -68.77 39.29 -30.07
CA MET A 1 -67.86 39.68 -28.96
C MET A 1 -67.19 38.53 -28.20
N GLN A 2 -67.44 37.23 -28.48
CA GLN A 2 -66.79 36.14 -27.72
C GLN A 2 -65.45 35.61 -28.31
N ARG A 3 -65.13 35.93 -29.57
CA ARG A 3 -63.92 35.42 -30.23
C ARG A 3 -62.63 36.15 -29.78
N TRP A 4 -62.75 37.42 -29.41
CA TRP A 4 -61.62 38.26 -28.97
C TRP A 4 -61.19 37.98 -27.51
N TYR A 5 -62.11 37.52 -26.66
CA TYR A 5 -61.82 37.21 -25.24
C TYR A 5 -61.05 35.88 -25.05
N LYS A 6 -61.16 34.94 -26.01
CA LYS A 6 -60.39 33.68 -25.98
C LYS A 6 -58.93 33.87 -26.37
N LEU A 7 -58.64 34.78 -27.30
CA LEU A 7 -57.26 35.00 -27.80
C LEU A 7 -56.36 35.67 -26.76
N THR A 8 -56.90 36.57 -25.94
CA THR A 8 -56.12 37.26 -24.88
C THR A 8 -55.79 36.33 -23.71
N LYS A 9 -56.69 35.41 -23.33
CA LYS A 9 -56.40 34.39 -22.29
C LYS A 9 -55.38 33.34 -22.74
N LEU A 10 -55.42 32.91 -24.01
CA LEU A 10 -54.46 31.96 -24.56
C LEU A 10 -53.05 32.56 -24.66
N ALA A 11 -52.93 33.83 -25.04
CA ALA A 11 -51.64 34.53 -25.05
C ALA A 11 -51.07 34.66 -23.63
N ALA A 12 -51.86 35.12 -22.66
CA ALA A 12 -51.41 35.29 -21.27
C ALA A 12 -50.94 33.98 -20.60
N ASN A 13 -51.65 32.87 -20.83
CA ASN A 13 -51.26 31.55 -20.30
C ASN A 13 -49.96 31.02 -20.91
N ASN A 14 -49.67 31.33 -22.17
CA ASN A 14 -48.41 30.93 -22.80
C ASN A 14 -47.22 31.74 -22.27
N TYR A 15 -47.38 33.03 -22.00
CA TYR A 15 -46.32 33.85 -21.40
C TYR A 15 -45.98 33.41 -19.97
N LEU A 16 -47.00 33.12 -19.14
CA LEU A 16 -46.78 32.63 -17.77
C LEU A 16 -46.09 31.25 -17.74
N ASN A 17 -46.43 30.35 -18.67
CA ASN A 17 -45.80 29.03 -18.77
C ASN A 17 -44.35 29.08 -19.28
N VAL A 18 -44.02 30.01 -20.17
CA VAL A 18 -42.64 30.21 -20.65
C VAL A 18 -41.76 30.82 -19.55
N GLN A 19 -42.29 31.77 -18.79
CA GLN A 19 -41.57 32.40 -17.68
C GLN A 19 -41.35 31.43 -16.50
N ALA A 20 -42.35 30.60 -16.17
CA ALA A 20 -42.21 29.54 -15.17
C ALA A 20 -41.18 28.45 -15.58
N LYS A 21 -41.12 28.08 -16.86
CA LYS A 21 -40.10 27.17 -17.38
C LYS A 21 -38.70 27.78 -17.38
N GLY A 22 -38.56 29.07 -17.71
CA GLY A 22 -37.29 29.79 -17.68
C GLY A 22 -36.71 29.90 -16.27
N ASP A 23 -37.56 30.16 -15.26
CA ASP A 23 -37.16 30.20 -13.85
C ASP A 23 -36.84 28.81 -13.30
N ALA A 24 -37.59 27.77 -13.70
CA ALA A 24 -37.31 26.39 -13.30
C ALA A 24 -35.96 25.90 -13.87
N MET A 25 -35.66 26.21 -15.14
CA MET A 25 -34.38 25.87 -15.77
C MET A 25 -33.20 26.63 -15.14
N LYS A 26 -33.35 27.92 -14.83
CA LYS A 26 -32.30 28.68 -14.12
C LYS A 26 -32.04 28.15 -12.71
N LYS A 27 -33.09 27.74 -11.98
CA LYS A 27 -32.96 27.14 -10.64
C LYS A 27 -32.30 25.76 -10.67
N LEU A 28 -32.59 24.95 -11.71
CA LEU A 28 -31.92 23.67 -11.91
C LEU A 28 -30.43 23.83 -12.23
N THR A 29 -30.08 24.81 -13.06
CA THR A 29 -28.68 25.07 -13.44
C THR A 29 -27.84 25.59 -12.26
N ILE A 30 -28.41 26.44 -11.39
CA ILE A 30 -27.71 26.93 -10.19
C ILE A 30 -27.54 25.79 -9.17
N ALA A 31 -28.55 24.93 -8.98
CA ALA A 31 -28.44 23.77 -8.08
C ALA A 31 -27.38 22.76 -8.56
N LEU A 32 -27.18 22.61 -9.88
CA LEU A 32 -26.15 21.74 -10.46
C LEU A 32 -24.73 22.29 -10.23
N ILE A 33 -24.54 23.61 -10.29
CA ILE A 33 -23.22 24.22 -10.08
C ILE A 33 -22.81 24.21 -8.58
N ILE A 34 -23.77 24.34 -7.67
CA ILE A 34 -23.54 24.26 -6.22
C ILE A 34 -23.28 22.80 -5.77
N SER A 35 -23.86 21.81 -6.45
CA SER A 35 -23.58 20.39 -6.18
C SER A 35 -22.23 19.93 -6.75
N CYS A 36 -21.73 20.53 -7.83
CA CYS A 36 -20.37 20.25 -8.32
C CYS A 36 -19.26 20.81 -7.41
N SER A 37 -19.53 21.84 -6.61
CA SER A 37 -18.53 22.47 -5.73
C SER A 37 -18.39 21.79 -4.36
N THR A 38 -19.31 20.90 -3.98
CA THR A 38 -19.28 20.19 -2.68
C THR A 38 -18.71 18.76 -2.76
N LEU A 39 -18.39 18.27 -3.97
CA LEU A 39 -17.62 17.03 -4.18
C LEU A 39 -16.11 17.27 -4.34
N MET A 40 -15.65 18.53 -4.28
CA MET A 40 -14.23 18.81 -4.07
C MET A 40 -13.92 18.52 -2.59
N GLN A 41 -13.75 17.24 -2.27
CA GLN A 41 -12.98 16.89 -1.08
C GLN A 41 -11.67 17.66 -1.13
N PRO A 42 -11.17 18.19 -0.01
CA PRO A 42 -9.83 18.73 0.02
C PRO A 42 -8.87 17.59 -0.33
N VAL A 43 -8.37 17.56 -1.56
CA VAL A 43 -7.10 16.91 -1.91
C VAL A 43 -6.00 17.80 -1.33
N PHE A 44 -6.04 18.01 -0.01
CA PHE A 44 -4.92 18.55 0.73
C PHE A 44 -4.11 17.35 1.21
N SER A 45 -3.05 17.11 0.44
CA SER A 45 -1.83 16.40 0.84
C SER A 45 -1.88 14.88 0.88
N ALA A 46 -2.27 14.25 -0.22
CA ALA A 46 -1.39 13.23 -0.77
C ALA A 46 -0.52 13.94 -1.82
N GLN A 47 0.55 14.62 -1.39
CA GLN A 47 1.66 14.81 -2.31
C GLN A 47 2.03 13.39 -2.73
N ALA A 48 1.78 13.05 -3.99
CA ALA A 48 2.21 11.80 -4.58
C ALA A 48 3.75 11.84 -4.65
N THR A 49 4.42 11.78 -3.49
CA THR A 49 5.71 11.10 -3.42
C THR A 49 5.39 9.71 -3.91
N GLN A 50 5.74 9.43 -5.17
CA GLN A 50 5.48 8.17 -5.83
C GLN A 50 6.26 7.11 -5.06
N ARG A 51 5.60 6.47 -4.08
CA ARG A 51 6.25 5.52 -3.19
C ARG A 51 6.49 4.23 -3.97
N ALA A 52 7.75 3.94 -4.26
CA ALA A 52 8.12 2.71 -4.93
C ALA A 52 8.06 1.55 -3.92
N ILE A 53 7.33 0.50 -4.27
CA ILE A 53 7.14 -0.70 -3.44
C ILE A 53 7.68 -1.90 -4.21
N SER A 54 8.48 -2.75 -3.56
CA SER A 54 9.00 -3.99 -4.16
C SER A 54 8.75 -5.17 -3.25
N TYR A 55 8.32 -6.29 -3.84
CA TYR A 55 8.19 -7.57 -3.17
C TYR A 55 9.55 -8.28 -3.20
N LEU A 56 10.04 -8.70 -2.03
CA LEU A 56 11.19 -9.57 -1.88
C LEU A 56 10.68 -10.96 -1.46
N THR A 57 10.78 -11.92 -2.36
CA THR A 57 10.60 -13.34 -2.05
C THR A 57 11.86 -13.90 -1.40
N SER A 58 11.74 -14.91 -0.54
CA SER A 58 12.90 -15.60 0.03
C SER A 58 13.68 -16.43 -1.00
N TRP A 59 13.04 -16.81 -2.10
CA TRP A 59 13.63 -17.53 -3.21
C TRP A 59 13.93 -16.61 -4.40
N GLY A 60 14.77 -17.07 -5.32
CA GLY A 60 15.07 -16.35 -6.56
C GLY A 60 15.94 -15.09 -6.37
N ILE A 61 16.60 -14.96 -5.22
CA ILE A 61 17.44 -13.79 -4.90
C ILE A 61 18.74 -13.88 -5.70
N PRO A 62 19.02 -12.92 -6.61
CA PRO A 62 20.26 -12.93 -7.36
C PRO A 62 21.47 -12.60 -6.46
N SER A 63 22.66 -12.99 -6.89
CA SER A 63 23.92 -12.75 -6.15
C SER A 63 24.27 -11.27 -5.95
N LEU A 64 23.62 -10.37 -6.68
CA LEU A 64 23.79 -8.91 -6.61
C LEU A 64 22.48 -8.19 -6.22
N ALA A 65 21.55 -8.87 -5.54
CA ALA A 65 20.25 -8.33 -5.18
C ALA A 65 20.34 -6.99 -4.43
N GLU A 66 21.36 -6.82 -3.59
CA GLU A 66 21.61 -5.58 -2.86
C GLU A 66 21.90 -4.40 -3.80
N VAL A 67 22.63 -4.63 -4.89
CA VAL A 67 22.97 -3.60 -5.87
C VAL A 67 21.73 -3.21 -6.67
N GLU A 68 20.93 -4.20 -7.07
CA GLU A 68 19.70 -3.97 -7.83
C GLU A 68 18.62 -3.27 -7.00
N ILE A 69 18.46 -3.65 -5.73
CA ILE A 69 17.54 -2.97 -4.81
C ILE A 69 17.98 -1.52 -4.60
N ALA A 70 19.27 -1.25 -4.43
CA ALA A 70 19.77 0.12 -4.31
C ALA A 70 19.47 0.97 -5.56
N ARG A 71 19.61 0.39 -6.76
CA ARG A 71 19.29 1.05 -8.04
C ARG A 71 17.79 1.29 -8.25
N SER A 72 16.93 0.48 -7.65
CA SER A 72 15.48 0.51 -7.88
C SER A 72 14.76 1.72 -7.27
N ASN A 73 15.44 2.54 -6.45
CA ASN A 73 14.83 3.65 -5.70
C ASN A 73 13.60 3.25 -4.87
N VAL A 74 13.47 1.98 -4.48
CA VAL A 74 12.36 1.48 -3.67
C VAL A 74 12.31 2.20 -2.31
N ASP A 75 11.12 2.61 -1.88
CA ASP A 75 10.85 3.24 -0.57
C ASP A 75 10.41 2.22 0.48
N THR A 76 9.73 1.16 0.04
CA THR A 76 9.23 0.09 0.90
C THR A 76 9.54 -1.28 0.30
N LEU A 77 10.27 -2.10 1.05
CA LEU A 77 10.54 -3.49 0.71
C LEU A 77 9.56 -4.40 1.46
N ILE A 78 8.86 -5.27 0.75
CA ILE A 78 7.84 -6.16 1.29
C ILE A 78 8.37 -7.59 1.31
N LEU A 79 8.62 -8.12 2.50
CA LEU A 79 9.01 -9.52 2.72
C LEU A 79 7.82 -10.42 2.43
N SER A 80 8.01 -11.35 1.51
CA SER A 80 6.94 -12.15 0.93
C SER A 80 7.26 -13.64 1.13
N PHE A 81 6.52 -14.41 1.94
CA PHE A 81 5.22 -14.10 2.56
C PHE A 81 5.14 -14.50 4.04
N GLY A 82 4.17 -13.92 4.76
CA GLY A 82 3.82 -14.24 6.12
C GLY A 82 2.51 -15.05 6.24
N GLN A 83 2.42 -15.90 7.24
CA GLN A 83 1.19 -16.61 7.65
C GLN A 83 1.11 -16.76 9.17
N TRP A 84 -0.03 -17.27 9.64
CA TRP A 84 -0.28 -17.59 11.03
C TRP A 84 -0.42 -19.09 11.23
N ASP A 85 0.15 -19.61 12.32
CA ASP A 85 -0.16 -20.95 12.80
C ASP A 85 -1.51 -20.99 13.54
N ALA A 86 -1.85 -22.14 14.14
CA ALA A 86 -3.11 -22.30 14.88
C ALA A 86 -3.17 -21.48 16.18
N GLN A 87 -2.03 -21.04 16.70
CA GLN A 87 -1.89 -20.26 17.92
C GLN A 87 -1.80 -18.74 17.64
N GLY A 88 -1.83 -18.33 16.36
CA GLY A 88 -1.67 -16.94 15.97
C GLY A 88 -0.21 -16.47 15.92
N ASN A 89 0.77 -17.38 16.02
CA ASN A 89 2.16 -17.00 15.82
C ASN A 89 2.42 -16.76 14.33
N ILE A 90 3.20 -15.72 14.04
CA ILE A 90 3.55 -15.34 12.68
C ILE A 90 4.81 -16.09 12.24
N GLN A 91 4.74 -16.68 11.04
CA GLN A 91 5.87 -17.25 10.34
C GLN A 91 6.05 -16.51 9.02
N VAL A 92 7.28 -16.08 8.72
CA VAL A 92 7.65 -15.49 7.44
C VAL A 92 8.53 -16.46 6.67
N SER A 93 8.30 -16.58 5.37
CA SER A 93 8.93 -17.57 4.48
C SER A 93 10.44 -17.70 4.72
N ASP A 94 10.92 -18.95 4.74
CA ASP A 94 12.33 -19.34 4.84
C ASP A 94 13.14 -18.59 5.91
N GLY A 95 12.50 -18.27 7.04
CA GLY A 95 13.16 -17.58 8.14
C GLY A 95 13.60 -16.16 7.80
N MET A 96 12.96 -15.48 6.86
CA MET A 96 13.32 -14.10 6.48
C MET A 96 13.34 -13.11 7.66
N THR A 97 12.66 -13.41 8.76
CA THR A 97 12.66 -12.59 9.98
C THR A 97 13.40 -13.24 11.16
N THR A 98 13.88 -14.46 11.01
CA THR A 98 14.61 -15.20 12.04
C THR A 98 16.02 -15.50 11.52
N PRO A 99 17.06 -14.80 11.99
CA PRO A 99 18.40 -15.03 11.48
C PRO A 99 18.84 -16.45 11.85
N SER A 100 19.01 -17.31 10.84
CA SER A 100 19.86 -18.48 10.96
C SER A 100 21.30 -17.99 10.80
N PHE A 101 22.01 -17.87 11.93
CA PHE A 101 23.38 -17.40 11.97
C PHE A 101 24.31 -18.51 12.43
N ASP A 102 25.33 -18.78 11.62
CA ASP A 102 26.63 -19.23 12.08
C ASP A 102 27.63 -18.13 11.70
N SER A 103 28.72 -18.01 12.44
CA SER A 103 29.87 -17.14 12.19
C SER A 103 30.34 -17.04 10.73
N TYR A 104 30.01 -18.03 9.88
CA TYR A 104 30.38 -18.08 8.47
C TYR A 104 29.22 -17.90 7.48
N TRP A 105 27.96 -17.87 7.94
CA TRP A 105 26.81 -17.88 7.04
C TRP A 105 25.58 -17.18 7.62
N ILE A 106 24.95 -16.39 6.76
CA ILE A 106 23.63 -15.80 6.96
C ILE A 106 22.82 -16.04 5.68
N SER A 107 21.52 -16.30 5.81
CA SER A 107 20.68 -16.52 4.63
C SER A 107 20.65 -15.28 3.74
N SER A 108 20.73 -15.49 2.42
CA SER A 108 20.71 -14.39 1.44
C SER A 108 19.46 -13.53 1.61
N SER A 109 18.30 -14.15 1.86
CA SER A 109 17.03 -13.45 2.05
C SER A 109 17.05 -12.51 3.26
N TYR A 110 17.58 -12.96 4.39
CA TYR A 110 17.73 -12.12 5.58
C TYR A 110 18.75 -10.99 5.35
N LEU A 111 19.90 -11.31 4.75
CA LEU A 111 20.96 -10.35 4.47
C LEU A 111 20.51 -9.25 3.49
N THR A 112 19.74 -9.60 2.45
CA THR A 112 19.30 -8.65 1.44
C THR A 112 18.43 -7.53 2.03
N TRP A 113 17.38 -7.86 2.79
CA TRP A 113 16.51 -6.82 3.35
C TRP A 113 17.19 -6.08 4.51
N THR A 114 18.01 -6.77 5.32
CA THR A 114 18.70 -6.11 6.42
C THR A 114 19.74 -5.12 5.92
N GLN A 115 20.47 -5.43 4.86
CA GLN A 115 21.39 -4.50 4.24
C GLN A 115 20.66 -3.29 3.63
N PHE A 116 19.52 -3.52 2.96
CA PHE A 116 18.66 -2.42 2.51
C PHE A 116 18.25 -1.49 3.66
N LYS A 117 17.81 -2.06 4.80
CA LYS A 117 17.40 -1.29 5.98
C LYS A 117 18.57 -0.59 6.66
N PHE A 118 19.73 -1.24 6.72
CA PHE A 118 20.97 -0.68 7.26
C PHE A 118 21.41 0.56 6.47
N ASP A 119 21.43 0.45 5.14
CA ASP A 119 21.83 1.55 4.25
C ASP A 119 20.77 2.66 4.14
N ASN A 120 19.51 2.35 4.49
CA ASN A 120 18.38 3.26 4.37
C ASN A 120 17.51 3.26 5.64
N PRO A 121 17.99 3.87 6.75
CA PRO A 121 17.31 3.80 8.06
C PRO A 121 15.87 4.34 8.02
N ASN A 122 15.57 5.28 7.13
CA ASN A 122 14.24 5.89 6.99
C ASN A 122 13.27 5.09 6.10
N LYS A 123 13.77 4.11 5.34
CA LYS A 123 12.92 3.28 4.46
C LYS A 123 12.22 2.19 5.23
N LYS A 124 11.08 1.74 4.72
CA LYS A 124 10.22 0.76 5.40
C LYS A 124 10.52 -0.65 4.92
N VAL A 125 10.47 -1.58 5.85
CA VAL A 125 10.41 -3.02 5.57
C VAL A 125 9.11 -3.51 6.18
N MET A 126 8.31 -4.20 5.38
CA MET A 126 6.98 -4.70 5.76
C MET A 126 6.88 -6.18 5.43
N VAL A 127 5.91 -6.88 6.01
CA VAL A 127 5.61 -8.28 5.67
C VAL A 127 4.30 -8.32 4.89
N ALA A 128 4.28 -8.98 3.74
CA ALA A 128 3.04 -9.33 3.04
C ALA A 128 2.51 -10.64 3.61
N PHE A 129 1.33 -10.59 4.21
CA PHE A 129 0.63 -11.79 4.65
C PHE A 129 -0.28 -12.35 3.55
N GLY A 130 -0.35 -13.67 3.44
CA GLY A 130 -1.10 -14.34 2.38
C GLY A 130 -0.23 -14.64 1.15
N GLY A 131 -0.84 -14.69 -0.03
CA GLY A 131 -0.21 -15.20 -1.25
C GLY A 131 -0.77 -16.57 -1.62
N GLN A 132 -0.56 -17.00 -2.86
CA GLN A 132 -1.26 -18.15 -3.46
C GLN A 132 -1.27 -19.42 -2.59
N THR A 133 -0.19 -19.67 -1.83
CA THR A 133 -0.03 -20.85 -0.97
C THR A 133 -0.21 -20.57 0.54
N TYR A 134 -0.55 -19.32 0.92
CA TYR A 134 -0.59 -18.82 2.31
C TYR A 134 -1.99 -18.23 2.66
N GLU A 135 -3.05 -18.69 2.00
CA GLU A 135 -4.45 -18.22 2.17
C GLU A 135 -5.12 -18.70 3.48
N GLY A 136 -4.40 -19.39 4.37
CA GLY A 136 -4.95 -19.98 5.60
C GLY A 136 -5.54 -18.98 6.59
N ILE A 137 -5.34 -17.67 6.40
CA ILE A 137 -5.88 -16.61 7.27
C ILE A 137 -7.40 -16.70 7.44
N TRP A 138 -8.13 -17.11 6.40
CA TRP A 138 -9.59 -17.17 6.43
C TRP A 138 -10.10 -18.16 7.49
N GLU A 139 -9.37 -19.25 7.72
CA GLU A 139 -9.65 -20.20 8.79
C GLU A 139 -9.28 -19.66 10.18
N LYS A 140 -8.29 -18.76 10.25
CA LYS A 140 -7.78 -18.21 11.52
C LYS A 140 -8.60 -17.03 12.07
N ILE A 141 -9.55 -16.48 11.31
CA ILE A 141 -10.37 -15.33 11.74
C ILE A 141 -11.86 -15.65 11.96
N ASN A 142 -12.22 -16.94 11.96
CA ASN A 142 -13.60 -17.40 12.01
C ASN A 142 -14.30 -17.20 13.37
N THR A 143 -13.55 -17.06 14.47
CA THR A 143 -14.11 -16.81 15.81
C THR A 143 -13.57 -15.53 16.42
N ALA A 144 -14.25 -14.98 17.43
CA ALA A 144 -13.75 -13.81 18.16
C ALA A 144 -12.38 -14.10 18.82
N ALA A 145 -12.25 -15.26 19.44
CA ALA A 145 -11.00 -15.68 20.07
C ALA A 145 -9.85 -15.83 19.06
N SER A 146 -10.09 -16.42 17.89
CA SER A 146 -9.05 -16.60 16.88
C SER A 146 -8.62 -15.27 16.24
N ARG A 147 -9.56 -14.31 16.08
CA ARG A 147 -9.21 -12.93 15.67
C ARG A 147 -8.31 -12.23 16.67
N GLU A 148 -8.53 -12.43 17.97
CA GLU A 148 -7.69 -11.86 19.02
C GLU A 148 -6.27 -12.44 18.98
N LEU A 149 -6.13 -13.74 18.72
CA LEU A 149 -4.82 -14.38 18.53
C LEU A 149 -4.07 -13.79 17.33
N VAL A 150 -4.74 -13.62 16.19
CA VAL A 150 -4.16 -12.98 15.00
C VAL A 150 -3.72 -11.54 15.28
N ALA A 151 -4.56 -10.75 15.95
CA ALA A 151 -4.25 -9.37 16.31
C ALA A 151 -3.07 -9.28 17.29
N THR A 152 -3.04 -10.16 18.29
CA THR A 152 -1.93 -10.26 19.27
C THR A 152 -0.62 -10.61 18.56
N GLY A 153 -0.64 -11.57 17.61
CA GLY A 153 0.52 -11.91 16.79
C GLY A 153 1.06 -10.71 16.01
N LEU A 154 0.18 -9.91 15.41
CA LEU A 154 0.57 -8.68 14.71
C LEU A 154 1.20 -7.63 15.63
N VAL A 155 0.63 -7.44 16.83
CA VAL A 155 1.20 -6.54 17.85
C VAL A 155 2.60 -7.02 18.28
N ASN A 156 2.77 -8.33 18.49
CA ASN A 156 4.06 -8.92 18.83
C ASN A 156 5.10 -8.69 17.72
N LEU A 157 4.71 -8.88 16.46
CA LEU A 157 5.59 -8.61 15.31
C LEU A 157 6.03 -7.14 15.25
N LEU A 158 5.11 -6.19 15.46
CA LEU A 158 5.41 -4.76 15.43
C LEU A 158 6.35 -4.32 16.57
N ASN A 159 6.28 -4.99 17.72
CA ASN A 159 7.14 -4.72 18.87
C ASN A 159 8.47 -5.51 18.82
N GLN A 160 8.62 -6.44 17.89
CA GLN A 160 9.83 -7.24 17.75
C GLN A 160 10.97 -6.38 17.18
N THR A 161 12.13 -6.44 17.84
CA THR A 161 13.37 -5.87 17.30
C THR A 161 14.05 -6.88 16.39
N PHE A 162 14.41 -6.45 15.18
CA PHE A 162 15.15 -7.27 14.22
C PHE A 162 16.58 -6.74 14.06
N PRO A 163 17.61 -7.55 14.29
CA PRO A 163 18.98 -7.13 14.01
C PRO A 163 19.19 -6.90 12.51
N VAL A 164 19.86 -5.81 12.17
CA VAL A 164 20.18 -5.45 10.78
C VAL A 164 21.66 -5.63 10.51
N TYR A 165 21.99 -6.36 9.45
CA TYR A 165 23.34 -6.67 9.03
C TYR A 165 23.68 -5.99 7.70
N LYS A 166 24.97 -5.78 7.49
CA LYS A 166 25.54 -5.37 6.21
C LYS A 166 26.76 -6.23 5.93
N LYS A 167 26.87 -6.76 4.72
CA LYS A 167 28.05 -7.51 4.31
C LYS A 167 29.22 -6.56 4.12
N ILE A 168 30.32 -6.82 4.82
CA ILE A 168 31.57 -6.07 4.65
C ILE A 168 32.38 -6.78 3.56
N MET A 169 32.67 -6.08 2.46
CA MET A 169 33.63 -6.57 1.48
C MET A 169 35.04 -6.32 2.01
N VAL A 170 35.75 -7.37 2.39
CA VAL A 170 37.17 -7.28 2.70
C VAL A 170 37.94 -7.32 1.38
N ASN A 171 38.45 -6.18 0.94
CA ASN A 171 39.40 -6.13 -0.17
C ASN A 171 40.73 -6.71 0.31
N ILE A 172 40.91 -8.02 0.17
CA ILE A 172 42.22 -8.64 0.31
C ILE A 172 43.02 -8.21 -0.92
N LYS A 173 43.78 -7.12 -0.80
CA LYS A 173 44.89 -6.88 -1.73
C LYS A 173 45.79 -8.11 -1.62
N LYS A 174 45.86 -8.92 -2.68
CA LYS A 174 46.95 -9.87 -2.84
C LYS A 174 48.24 -9.06 -2.81
N SER A 175 48.92 -9.02 -1.67
CA SER A 175 50.31 -8.58 -1.59
C SER A 175 51.10 -9.46 -2.53
N GLY A 176 51.70 -8.84 -3.55
CA GLY A 176 52.36 -9.52 -4.64
C GLY A 176 53.43 -10.49 -4.16
N VAL A 177 53.44 -11.67 -4.76
CA VAL A 177 54.64 -12.49 -4.87
C VAL A 177 55.05 -12.39 -6.33
N SER A 178 56.00 -11.48 -6.60
CA SER A 178 56.84 -11.56 -7.80
C SER A 178 58.00 -12.49 -7.45
N ASN A 179 58.07 -13.64 -8.12
CA ASN A 179 59.31 -14.41 -8.25
C ASN A 179 60.11 -13.86 -9.42
#